data_AF-A0A967SGJ5-F1
#
_entry.id   AF-A0A967SGJ5-F1
#
_cell.length_a   1.000
_cell.length_b   1.000
_cell.length_c   1.000
_cell.angle_alpha   90.00
_cell.angle_beta   90.00
_cell.angle_gamma   90.00
#
_symmetry.space_group_name_H-M   'P 1'
#
loop_
_entity.id
_entity.type
_entity.pdbx_description
1 polymer ?
#
loop_
_entity_poly.entity_id
_entity_poly.type
_entity_poly.pdbx_seq_one_letter_code
_entity_poly.pdbx_strand_id
1 'polypeptide(L)' 'MHYKIRLIAGTFVLISLALGYWVHPAWFLFTAFVGVNLIQSS' A
#
# COMPACT_ATOMS: atom_id res chain seq x y z
N MET A 1 -12.80 16.67 -3.22
CA MET A 1 -11.89 16.19 -2.15
C MET A 1 -11.66 14.68 -2.12
N HIS A 2 -12.31 13.85 -2.96
CA HIS A 2 -12.24 12.37 -2.86
C HIS A 2 -11.04 11.69 -3.57
N TYR A 3 -10.43 12.31 -4.58
CA TYR A 3 -9.34 11.69 -5.38
C TYR A 3 -7.97 11.66 -4.67
N LYS A 4 -7.71 12.64 -3.79
CA LYS A 4 -6.40 12.77 -3.10
C LYS A 4 -6.08 11.57 -2.21
N ILE A 5 -7.12 10.95 -1.62
CA ILE A 5 -6.98 9.81 -0.71
C ILE A 5 -6.53 8.56 -1.48
N ARG A 6 -7.06 8.34 -2.70
CA ARG A 6 -6.65 7.22 -3.58
C ARG A 6 -5.21 7.37 -4.09
N LEU A 7 -4.77 8.59 -4.38
CA LEU A 7 -3.37 8.83 -4.74
C LEU A 7 -2.41 8.53 -3.59
N ILE A 8 -2.70 9.02 -2.39
CA ILE A 8 -1.86 8.79 -1.20
C ILE A 8 -1.80 7.29 -0.87
N ALA A 9 -2.95 6.63 -0.92
CA ALA A 9 -3.07 5.18 -0.76
C ALA A 9 -2.21 4.40 -1.76
N GLY A 10 -2.28 4.76 -3.05
CA GLY A 10 -1.48 4.12 -4.10
C GLY A 10 0.02 4.33 -3.89
N THR A 11 0.45 5.55 -3.54
CA THR A 11 1.86 5.84 -3.24
C THR A 11 2.36 5.02 -2.04
N PHE A 12 1.54 4.86 -1.00
CA PHE A 12 1.90 4.09 0.19
C PHE A 12 2.08 2.60 -0.11
N VAL A 13 1.25 2.04 -0.99
CA VAL A 13 1.37 0.66 -1.49
C VAL A 13 2.65 0.48 -2.30
N LEU A 14 2.98 1.41 -3.22
CA LEU A 14 4.19 1.33 -4.04
C LEU A 14 5.48 1.42 -3.21
N ILE A 15 5.50 2.29 -2.18
CA ILE A 15 6.65 2.41 -1.26
C ILE A 15 6.82 1.12 -0.45
N SER A 16 5.74 0.55 0.06
CA SER A 16 5.79 -0.70 0.83
C SER A 16 6.22 -1.89 -0.04
N LEU A 17 5.81 -1.91 -1.31
CA LEU A 17 6.24 -2.90 -2.29
C LEU A 17 7.75 -2.81 -2.58
N ALA A 18 8.27 -1.59 -2.78
CA ALA A 18 9.68 -1.35 -3.00
C ALA A 18 10.53 -1.78 -1.80
N LEU A 19 10.05 -1.53 -0.57
CA LEU A 19 10.68 -2.02 0.65
C LEU A 19 10.65 -3.56 0.76
N GLY A 20 9.58 -4.21 0.30
CA GLY A 20 9.50 -5.67 0.20
C GLY A 20 10.51 -6.27 -0.76
N TYR A 21 10.80 -5.56 -1.85
CA TYR A 21 11.79 -5.99 -2.83
C TYR A 21 13.23 -5.74 -2.39
N TRP A 22 13.53 -4.58 -1.80
CA TRP A 22 14.91 -4.18 -1.47
C TRP A 22 15.37 -4.50 -0.05
N VAL A 23 14.47 -4.56 0.93
CA VAL A 23 14.84 -4.73 2.34
C VAL A 23 14.55 -6.15 2.81
N HIS A 24 13.28 -6.57 2.79
CA HIS A 24 12.89 -7.89 3.27
C HIS A 24 11.48 -8.28 2.77
N PRO A 25 11.24 -9.52 2.29
CA PRO A 25 9.94 -9.93 1.76
C PRO A 25 8.77 -9.79 2.73
N ALA A 26 9.02 -9.76 4.05
CA ALA A 26 7.98 -9.58 5.07
C ALA A 26 7.18 -8.26 4.91
N TRP A 27 7.75 -7.24 4.27
CA TRP A 27 7.03 -5.99 3.97
C TRP A 27 5.84 -6.19 3.00
N PHE A 28 5.80 -7.29 2.25
CA PHE A 28 4.63 -7.62 1.42
C PHE A 28 3.39 -7.94 2.26
N LEU A 29 3.54 -8.45 3.49
CA LEU A 29 2.41 -8.65 4.40
C LEU A 29 1.76 -7.33 4.80
N PHE A 30 2.59 -6.32 5.08
CA PHE A 30 2.12 -4.96 5.37
C PHE A 30 1.46 -4.33 4.14
N THR A 31 2.05 -4.50 2.96
CA THR A 31 1.49 -4.06 1.67
C THR A 31 0.12 -4.70 1.41
N ALA A 32 -0.02 -6.01 1.67
CA ALA A 32 -1.28 -6.74 1.52
C ALA A 32 -2.35 -6.28 2.52
N PHE A 33 -1.99 -6.06 3.78
CA PHE A 33 -2.90 -5.52 4.80
C PHE A 33 -3.46 -4.16 4.39
N VAL A 34 -2.59 -3.24 3.95
CA VAL A 34 -3.02 -1.91 3.47
C VAL A 34 -3.90 -2.06 2.22
N GLY A 35 -3.53 -2.92 1.28
CA GLY A 35 -4.32 -3.19 0.07
C GLY A 35 -5.74 -3.67 0.37
N VAL A 36 -5.89 -4.60 1.32
CA VAL A 36 -7.21 -5.08 1.78
C VAL A 36 -8.03 -3.94 2.40
N ASN A 37 -7.43 -3.09 3.22
CA ASN A 37 -8.11 -1.94 3.81
C ASN A 37 -8.56 -0.92 2.76
N LEU A 38 -7.80 -0.75 1.69
CA LEU A 38 -8.17 0.13 0.57
C LEU A 38 -9.32 -0.43 -0.27
N ILE A 39 -9.37 -1.75 -0.45
CA ILE A 39 -10.48 -2.43 -1.12
C ILE A 39 -11.76 -2.31 -0.29
N GLN A 40 -11.68 -2.37 1.04
CA GLN A 40 -12.85 -2.14 1.90
C GLN A 40 -13.29 -0.67 1.94
N SER A 41 -12.35 0.27 1.87
CA SER A 41 -12.61 1.70 1.98
C SER A 41 -13.07 2.37 0.67
N SER A 42 -13.42 1.57 -0.36
CA SER A 42 -13.65 2.03 -1.73
C SER A 42 -15.00 2.67 -1.99
#